data_AF-A0A958L1R8-F1
#
_entry.id   AF-A0A958L1R8-F1
#
_cell.length_a   1.000
_cell.length_b   1.000
_cell.length_c   1.000
_cell.angle_alpha   90.00
_cell.angle_beta   90.00
_cell.angle_gamma   90.00
#
_symmetry.space_group_name_H-M   'P 1'
#
loop_
_entity.id
_entity.type
_entity.pdbx_description
1 polymer ?
#
loop_
_entity_poly.entity_id
_entity_poly.type
_entity_poly.pdbx_seq_one_letter_code
_entity_poly.pdbx_strand_id
1 'polypeptide(L)'
;ELVAGVWVGFDDNQSTKLTGGSAAAPIWGEFMKCGRPFVPDAEFIPPDDIVFVKIDSESGQRATPQCPKDQVVTEIFLRGYEPREECAFHSGKRLRKNDNERYESPAPPRQKRERRGFWESIFG
;
A
#
# COMPACT_ATOMS: atom_id res chain seq x y z
N GLU A 1 -7.97 12.22 20.49
CA GLU A 1 -7.02 12.32 19.36
C GLU A 1 -5.75 13.05 19.82
N LEU A 2 -4.59 12.67 19.29
CA LEU A 2 -3.29 13.30 19.57
C LEU A 2 -2.58 13.56 18.25
N VAL A 3 -2.09 14.79 18.07
CA VAL A 3 -1.30 15.19 16.92
C VAL A 3 0.01 15.76 17.43
N ALA A 4 1.13 15.30 16.85
CA ALA A 4 2.46 15.78 17.18
C ALA A 4 3.26 16.01 15.90
N GLY A 5 3.95 17.15 15.83
CA GLY A 5 4.94 17.47 14.81
C GLY A 5 6.29 17.68 15.47
N VAL A 6 7.35 17.16 14.85
CA VAL A 6 8.73 17.33 15.34
C VAL A 6 9.55 18.01 14.25
N TRP A 7 10.23 19.09 14.62
CA TRP A 7 11.19 19.78 13.78
C TRP A 7 12.57 19.71 14.44
N VAL A 8 13.61 19.51 13.63
CA VAL A 8 15.00 19.45 14.08
C VAL A 8 15.83 20.32 13.14
N GLY A 9 16.50 21.33 13.69
CA GLY A 9 17.35 22.26 12.95
C GLY A 9 18.21 23.10 13.87
N PHE A 10 19.10 23.88 13.28
CA PHE A 10 19.85 24.92 13.97
C PHE A 10 19.15 26.27 13.78
N ASP A 11 19.20 27.12 14.80
CA ASP A 11 18.55 28.45 14.78
C ASP A 11 19.12 29.38 13.70
N ASP A 12 20.36 29.15 13.28
CA ASP A 12 21.04 29.88 12.22
C ASP A 12 20.81 29.30 10.80
N ASN A 13 19.86 28.37 10.68
CA ASN A 13 19.46 27.72 9.44
C ASN A 13 20.59 26.95 8.73
N GLN A 14 21.66 26.60 9.45
CA GLN A 14 22.69 25.71 8.92
C GLN A 14 22.15 24.30 8.66
N SER A 15 22.80 23.60 7.73
CA SER A 15 22.43 22.23 7.41
C SER A 15 22.76 21.28 8.56
N THR A 16 21.76 20.53 9.02
CA THR A 16 21.96 19.43 9.97
C THR A 16 22.64 18.22 9.35
N LYS A 17 22.67 18.11 8.00
CA LYS A 17 23.05 16.90 7.25
C LYS A 17 22.26 15.64 7.63
N LEU A 18 21.14 15.80 8.34
CA LEU A 18 20.24 14.73 8.75
C LEU A 18 18.94 14.80 7.95
N THR A 19 18.26 13.67 7.86
CA THR A 19 16.91 13.59 7.27
C THR A 19 15.86 13.63 8.37
N GLY A 20 14.61 13.96 8.01
CA GLY A 20 13.48 13.85 8.94
C GLY A 20 13.32 12.43 9.50
N GLY A 21 13.59 11.40 8.69
CA GLY A 21 13.51 10.00 9.11
C GLY A 21 14.59 9.58 10.11
N SER A 22 15.78 10.18 10.04
CA SER A 22 16.89 9.85 10.97
C SER A 22 16.91 10.70 12.24
N ALA A 23 16.30 11.89 12.21
CA ALA A 23 16.33 12.84 13.34
C ALA A 23 14.95 13.02 14.00
N ALA A 24 13.95 13.46 13.23
CA ALA A 24 12.64 13.81 13.78
C ALA A 24 11.77 12.58 14.09
N ALA A 25 11.78 11.57 13.21
CA ALA A 25 10.97 10.35 13.36
C ALA A 25 11.24 9.56 14.66
N PRO A 26 12.49 9.31 15.11
CA PRO A 26 12.71 8.62 16.39
C PRO A 26 12.23 9.44 17.59
N ILE A 27 12.40 10.77 17.60
CA ILE A 27 11.91 11.65 18.66
C ILE A 27 10.37 11.59 18.74
N TRP A 28 9.71 11.69 17.58
CA TRP A 28 8.26 11.55 17.48
C TRP A 28 7.80 10.17 17.97
N GLY A 29 8.50 9.10 17.57
CA GLY A 29 8.17 7.73 17.97
C GLY A 29 8.23 7.54 19.48
N GLU A 30 9.27 8.01 20.15
CA GLU A 30 9.38 7.96 21.61
C GLU A 30 8.31 8.81 22.30
N PHE A 31 8.05 10.03 21.79
CA PHE A 31 6.96 10.87 22.30
C PHE A 31 5.60 10.16 22.22
N MET A 32 5.28 9.56 21.07
CA MET A 32 4.00 8.87 20.87
C MET A 32 3.90 7.60 21.73
N LYS A 33 4.99 6.86 21.95
CA LYS A 33 5.03 5.72 22.90
C LYS A 33 4.70 6.17 24.32
N CYS A 34 5.26 7.30 24.77
CA CYS A 34 4.96 7.88 26.08
C CYS A 34 3.53 8.46 26.16
N GLY A 35 3.03 9.03 25.07
CA GLY A 35 1.69 9.62 24.99
C GLY A 35 0.56 8.59 24.88
N ARG A 36 0.83 7.41 24.29
CA ARG A 36 -0.16 6.37 24.00
C ARG A 36 -1.06 6.00 25.20
N PRO A 37 -0.56 5.82 26.44
CA PRO A 37 -1.41 5.46 27.58
C PRO A 37 -2.48 6.50 27.93
N PHE A 38 -2.33 7.74 27.46
CA PHE A 38 -3.25 8.84 27.75
C PHE A 38 -4.26 9.10 26.62
N VAL A 39 -4.13 8.39 25.49
CA VAL A 39 -4.99 8.54 24.32
C VAL A 39 -5.74 7.22 24.11
N PRO A 40 -7.07 7.19 24.24
CA PRO A 40 -7.86 5.99 23.96
C PRO A 40 -7.61 5.50 22.53
N ASP A 41 -7.55 4.19 22.36
CA ASP A 41 -7.56 3.58 21.04
C ASP A 41 -8.86 3.98 20.32
N ALA A 42 -8.73 4.48 19.10
CA ALA A 42 -9.85 4.86 18.24
C ALA A 42 -9.72 4.12 16.92
N GLU A 43 -10.83 3.59 16.41
CA GLU A 43 -10.87 3.00 15.08
C GLU A 43 -10.87 4.10 14.03
N PHE A 44 -10.03 3.93 13.00
CA PHE A 44 -10.12 4.75 11.81
C PHE A 44 -11.24 4.22 10.92
N ILE A 45 -12.37 4.93 10.90
CA ILE A 45 -13.51 4.57 10.05
C ILE A 45 -13.28 5.21 8.68
N PRO A 46 -13.13 4.43 7.60
CA PRO A 46 -13.04 4.99 6.25
C PRO A 46 -14.34 5.74 5.92
N PRO A 47 -14.28 6.88 5.22
CA PRO A 47 -15.47 7.57 4.77
C PRO A 47 -16.35 6.71 3.83
N ASP A 48 -17.64 7.02 3.74
CA ASP A 48 -18.64 6.23 3.00
C ASP A 48 -18.38 6.13 1.48
N ASP A 49 -17.55 7.03 0.94
CA ASP A 49 -17.16 7.07 -0.45
C ASP A 49 -15.95 6.16 -0.76
N ILE A 50 -15.36 5.52 0.24
CA ILE A 50 -14.30 4.54 0.05
C ILE A 50 -14.88 3.14 -0.15
N VAL A 51 -14.40 2.44 -1.18
CA VAL A 51 -14.78 1.06 -1.49
C VAL A 51 -13.55 0.17 -1.56
N PHE A 52 -13.69 -1.05 -1.05
CA PHE A 52 -12.66 -2.09 -1.10
C PHE A 52 -13.02 -3.08 -2.20
N VAL A 53 -12.17 -3.19 -3.21
CA VAL A 53 -12.44 -4.02 -4.39
C VAL A 53 -11.35 -5.05 -4.56
N LYS A 54 -11.76 -6.31 -4.77
CA LYS A 54 -10.83 -7.38 -5.14
C LYS A 54 -10.45 -7.21 -6.60
N ILE A 55 -9.16 -7.01 -6.84
CA ILE A 55 -8.59 -6.88 -8.18
C ILE A 55 -7.55 -7.97 -8.40
N ASP A 56 -7.31 -8.26 -9.67
CA ASP A 56 -6.19 -9.07 -10.12
C ASP A 56 -4.98 -8.14 -10.26
N SER A 57 -3.92 -8.41 -9.49
CA SER A 57 -2.75 -7.53 -9.36
C SER A 57 -1.94 -7.35 -10.65
N GLU A 58 -2.13 -8.24 -11.63
CA GLU A 58 -1.46 -8.17 -12.92
C GLU A 58 -2.26 -7.34 -13.93
N SER A 59 -3.57 -7.58 -14.05
CA SER A 59 -4.44 -6.83 -14.97
C SER A 59 -4.92 -5.48 -14.43
N GLY A 60 -4.94 -5.30 -13.11
CA GLY A 60 -5.54 -4.14 -12.46
C GLY A 60 -7.08 -4.10 -12.52
N GLN A 61 -7.71 -5.15 -13.07
CA GLN A 61 -9.15 -5.26 -13.27
C GLN A 61 -9.80 -6.05 -12.14
N ARG A 62 -11.15 -6.06 -12.07
CA ARG A 62 -11.87 -6.79 -11.03
C ARG A 62 -11.56 -8.27 -11.10
N ALA A 63 -11.13 -8.85 -9.98
CA ALA A 63 -10.78 -10.26 -9.92
C ALA A 63 -12.01 -11.15 -10.22
N THR A 64 -11.80 -12.19 -11.02
CA THR A 64 -12.80 -13.24 -11.28
C THR A 64 -12.49 -14.47 -10.41
N PRO A 65 -13.43 -15.43 -10.25
CA PRO A 65 -13.18 -16.68 -9.53
C PRO A 65 -12.05 -17.54 -10.12
N GLN A 66 -11.66 -17.28 -11.36
CA GLN A 66 -10.59 -17.99 -12.07
C GLN A 66 -9.22 -17.32 -11.89
N CYS A 67 -9.17 -16.09 -11.34
CA CYS A 67 -7.90 -15.47 -10.98
C CYS A 67 -7.16 -16.33 -9.93
N PRO A 68 -5.84 -16.53 -10.10
CA PRO A 68 -5.01 -17.16 -9.09
C PRO A 68 -5.14 -16.43 -7.75
N LYS A 69 -5.33 -17.18 -6.65
CA LYS A 69 -5.59 -16.58 -5.32
C LYS A 69 -4.46 -15.67 -4.83
N ASP A 70 -3.23 -15.97 -5.23
CA ASP A 70 -2.03 -15.18 -4.95
C ASP A 70 -1.95 -13.87 -5.75
N GLN A 71 -2.72 -13.77 -6.84
CA GLN A 71 -2.84 -12.55 -7.64
C GLN A 71 -4.04 -11.68 -7.25
N VAL A 72 -5.01 -12.22 -6.52
CA VAL A 72 -6.16 -11.46 -6.04
C VAL A 72 -5.79 -10.64 -4.80
N VAL A 73 -5.74 -9.32 -4.97
CA VAL A 73 -5.47 -8.36 -3.89
C VAL A 73 -6.70 -7.47 -3.63
N THR A 74 -6.84 -6.98 -2.40
CA THR A 74 -7.90 -6.01 -2.07
C THR A 74 -7.29 -4.62 -2.15
N GLU A 75 -7.77 -3.81 -3.07
CA GLU A 75 -7.35 -2.42 -3.24
C GLU A 75 -8.47 -1.46 -2.82
N ILE A 76 -8.06 -0.23 -2.51
CA ILE A 76 -8.92 0.83 -1.98
C ILE A 76 -9.16 1.86 -3.07
N PHE A 77 -10.43 2.16 -3.35
CA PHE A 77 -10.83 3.14 -4.36
C PHE A 77 -11.83 4.15 -3.80
N LEU A 78 -11.84 5.34 -4.40
CA LEU A 78 -13.00 6.22 -4.31
C LEU A 78 -14.13 5.64 -5.15
N ARG A 79 -15.35 5.63 -4.61
CA ARG A 79 -16.55 5.11 -5.28
C ARG A 79 -16.73 5.77 -6.65
N GLY A 80 -16.93 4.94 -7.67
CA GLY A 80 -17.07 5.34 -9.07
C GLY A 80 -15.77 5.30 -9.87
N TYR A 81 -14.61 5.24 -9.19
CA TYR A 81 -13.26 5.16 -9.79
C TYR A 81 -12.66 3.75 -9.70
N GLU A 82 -13.36 2.79 -9.09
CA GLU A 82 -12.95 1.39 -9.13
C GLU A 82 -12.98 0.83 -10.56
N PRO A 83 -12.09 -0.14 -10.88
CA PRO A 83 -12.15 -0.82 -12.17
C PRO A 83 -13.53 -1.45 -12.35
N ARG A 84 -14.11 -1.26 -13.54
CA ARG A 84 -15.45 -1.77 -13.88
C ARG A 84 -15.39 -3.10 -14.63
N GLU A 85 -14.30 -3.33 -15.35
CA GLU A 85 -14.08 -4.52 -16.15
C GLU A 85 -13.59 -5.68 -15.28
N GLU A 86 -14.05 -6.89 -15.63
CA GLU A 86 -13.55 -8.13 -15.07
C GLU A 86 -12.21 -8.50 -15.71
N CYS A 87 -11.32 -9.11 -14.92
CA CYS A 87 -10.01 -9.57 -15.35
C CYS A 87 -10.08 -10.33 -16.67
N ALA A 88 -9.50 -9.74 -17.71
CA ALA A 88 -9.42 -10.33 -19.04
C ALA A 88 -8.51 -11.57 -19.07
N PHE A 89 -7.44 -11.60 -18.27
CA PHE A 89 -6.44 -12.68 -18.26
C PHE A 89 -7.01 -14.00 -17.75
N HIS A 90 -7.95 -13.94 -16.82
CA HIS A 90 -8.54 -15.10 -16.17
C HIS A 90 -10.04 -15.21 -16.43
N SER A 91 -10.54 -14.74 -17.57
CA SER A 91 -12.00 -14.57 -17.77
C SER A 91 -12.80 -15.88 -17.97
N GLY A 92 -12.19 -17.06 -17.97
CA GLY A 92 -12.87 -18.36 -18.15
C GLY A 92 -13.60 -18.56 -19.50
N LYS A 93 -13.83 -17.48 -20.26
CA LYS A 93 -14.26 -17.49 -21.64
C LYS A 93 -13.06 -17.94 -22.46
N ARG A 94 -13.16 -19.09 -23.13
CA ARG A 94 -12.24 -19.41 -24.24
C ARG A 94 -12.28 -18.23 -25.20
N LEU A 95 -11.25 -17.39 -25.18
CA LEU A 95 -10.98 -16.49 -26.29
C LEU A 95 -10.96 -17.40 -27.52
N ARG A 96 -11.89 -17.20 -28.46
CA ARG A 96 -11.79 -17.87 -29.76
C ARG A 96 -10.48 -17.38 -30.34
N LYS A 97 -9.53 -18.29 -30.38
CA LYS A 97 -8.19 -18.10 -30.90
C LYS A 97 -8.34 -17.79 -32.38
N ASN A 98 -8.32 -16.52 -32.75
CA ASN A 98 -7.84 -16.15 -34.08
C ASN A 98 -6.33 -16.10 -33.92
N ASP A 99 -5.67 -17.12 -34.47
CA ASP A 99 -4.23 -17.32 -34.39
C ASP A 99 -3.50 -16.17 -35.10
N ASN A 100 -3.14 -15.10 -34.40
CA ASN A 100 -1.96 -14.32 -34.78
C ASN A 100 -1.29 -13.39 -33.76
N GLU A 101 -1.72 -13.33 -32.50
CA GLU A 101 -0.98 -12.60 -31.48
C GLU A 101 -0.67 -13.53 -30.31
N ARG A 102 0.53 -14.12 -30.33
CA ARG A 102 1.11 -14.72 -29.11
C ARG A 102 1.43 -13.57 -28.17
N TYR A 103 0.56 -13.34 -27.19
CA TYR A 103 0.96 -12.60 -26.01
C TYR A 103 2.00 -13.44 -25.26
N GLU A 104 3.26 -13.05 -25.41
CA GLU A 104 4.37 -13.65 -24.67
C GLU A 104 4.28 -13.13 -23.24
N SER A 105 3.89 -14.01 -22.32
CA SER A 105 3.71 -13.66 -20.90
C SER A 105 4.99 -13.00 -20.38
N PRO A 106 4.94 -11.78 -19.82
CA PRO A 106 6.12 -11.20 -19.19
C PRO A 106 6.56 -12.11 -18.04
N ALA A 107 7.88 -12.28 -17.89
CA ALA A 107 8.44 -13.10 -16.83
C ALA A 107 7.89 -12.66 -15.46
N PRO A 108 7.60 -13.62 -14.55
CA PRO A 108 7.03 -13.29 -13.25
C PRO A 108 7.92 -12.27 -12.53
N PRO A 109 7.34 -11.28 -11.83
CA PRO A 109 8.11 -10.29 -11.12
C PRO A 109 9.02 -10.98 -10.11
N ARG A 110 10.31 -10.59 -10.10
CA ARG A 110 11.30 -11.10 -9.14
C ARG A 110 10.76 -10.91 -7.73
N GLN A 111 10.61 -12.02 -7.00
CA GLN A 111 10.30 -12.00 -5.57
C GLN A 111 11.29 -11.08 -4.85
N LYS A 112 10.79 -9.95 -4.33
CA LYS A 112 11.59 -9.07 -3.47
C LYS A 112 11.90 -9.86 -2.20
N ARG A 113 13.19 -10.07 -1.96
CA ARG A 113 13.70 -10.64 -0.72
C ARG A 113 13.24 -9.74 0.42
N GLU A 114 12.37 -10.26 1.28
CA GLU A 114 11.86 -9.57 2.45
C GLU A 114 13.03 -9.23 3.37
N ARG A 115 13.42 -7.96 3.34
CA ARG A 115 14.30 -7.37 4.36
C ARG A 115 13.35 -6.76 5.38
N ARG A 116 13.61 -7.01 6.67
CA ARG A 116 12.90 -6.39 7.80
C ARG A 116 12.60 -4.92 7.47
N GLY A 117 11.34 -4.54 7.62
CA GLY A 117 10.89 -3.21 7.24
C GLY A 117 11.68 -2.18 8.02
N PHE A 118 12.06 -1.07 7.38
CA PHE A 118 12.65 0.09 8.05
C PHE A 118 11.84 0.48 9.31
N TRP A 119 10.52 0.35 9.23
CA TRP A 119 9.56 0.57 10.32
C TRP A 119 9.70 -0.42 11.48
N GLU A 120 9.98 -1.70 11.24
CA GLU A 120 10.25 -2.67 12.32
C GLU A 120 11.56 -2.35 13.07
N SER A 121 12.51 -1.66 12.43
CA SER A 121 13.76 -1.25 13.08
C SER A 121 13.62 0.00 13.97
N ILE A 122 12.58 0.81 13.74
CA ILE A 122 12.34 2.05 14.48
C ILE A 122 11.31 1.83 15.60
N PHE A 123 10.33 0.95 15.38
CA PHE A 123 9.21 0.72 16.31
C PHE A 123 9.22 -0.66 16.98
N GLY A 124 10.22 -1.50 16.67
CA GLY A 124 10.44 -2.80 17.31
C GLY A 124 10.89 -2.69 18.76
#